data_AF-A0A9P8KV30-F1
#
_entry.id   AF-A0A9P8KV30-F1
#
_cell.length_a   1.000
_cell.length_b   1.000
_cell.length_c   1.000
_cell.angle_alpha   90.00
_cell.angle_beta   90.00
_cell.angle_gamma   90.00
#
_symmetry.space_group_name_H-M   'P 1'
#
loop_
_entity.id
_entity.type
_entity.pdbx_description
1 polymer ?
#
loop_
_entity_poly.entity_id
_entity_poly.type
_entity_poly.pdbx_seq_one_letter_code
_entity_poly.pdbx_strand_id
1 'polypeptide(L)'
;MPSTSLLHLLLLSLLPSTALALNLTFQVIPLSTQTHIAGVGAWLNLLTLSIAPLATHIVFGLAEPVVLAGRHPRWTDRLPHFNPISIAWRYFAIADRRIRAKCWDRADMAACNAVFWDGERWDGSEAAMIASRRFVAKLPTNTYVSIVSGSSVATLAMALQGVQAIAMIVSGAMADRSPHDNGLAGLFSYLAILGLSRLIPALWISNDYGYTDKGEWSSRRSGGQRGYVPITHDAEGELSKVTRDMVLKRLHPVSNWRGFIYRGFVFWIGAAMVAVSLMSILRGTAWQYPGASDEEKEADSRHTISGVLQLSMYGVLVPSMFLIHARYLASGSTVIPCIQSRWYKLFTGFLILLALAAFVVSAIETRVIPCGPSCGQYTTLPKEFDGCP
;
A
#
# COMPACT_ATOMS: atom_id res chain seq x y z
N MET A 1 -14.96 -0.32 -21.13
CA MET A 1 -14.63 1.12 -21.00
C MET A 1 -15.11 1.68 -19.66
N PRO A 2 -14.32 1.63 -18.57
CA PRO A 2 -14.61 2.28 -17.29
C PRO A 2 -13.56 3.35 -16.89
N SER A 3 -12.68 3.77 -17.80
CA SER A 3 -11.54 4.64 -17.47
C SER A 3 -11.92 6.09 -17.20
N THR A 4 -13.03 6.59 -17.76
CA THR A 4 -13.39 8.02 -17.69
C THR A 4 -13.97 8.43 -16.35
N SER A 5 -14.75 7.57 -15.68
CA SER A 5 -15.32 7.86 -14.36
C SER A 5 -14.26 7.84 -13.24
N LEU A 6 -13.33 6.89 -13.31
CA LEU A 6 -12.20 6.83 -12.38
C LEU A 6 -11.24 7.99 -12.62
N LEU A 7 -11.06 8.40 -13.89
CA LEU A 7 -10.33 9.60 -14.29
C LEU A 7 -10.96 10.88 -13.70
N HIS A 8 -12.29 11.05 -13.75
CA HIS A 8 -12.95 12.22 -13.16
C HIS A 8 -12.77 12.25 -11.63
N LEU A 9 -12.87 11.11 -10.95
CA LEU A 9 -12.65 11.03 -9.51
C LEU A 9 -11.19 11.28 -9.11
N LEU A 10 -10.22 10.80 -9.90
CA LEU A 10 -8.79 11.05 -9.66
C LEU A 10 -8.40 12.51 -9.98
N LEU A 11 -8.99 13.09 -11.03
CA LEU A 11 -8.83 14.52 -11.36
C LEU A 11 -9.51 15.41 -10.32
N LEU A 12 -10.67 15.02 -9.78
CA LEU A 12 -11.34 15.69 -8.67
C LEU A 12 -10.52 15.65 -7.38
N SER A 13 -9.78 14.57 -7.11
CA SER A 13 -8.83 14.54 -5.98
C SER A 13 -7.55 15.34 -6.21
N LEU A 14 -7.22 15.65 -7.47
CA LEU A 14 -6.06 16.46 -7.85
C LEU A 14 -6.40 17.95 -8.05
N LEU A 15 -7.68 18.30 -8.09
CA LEU A 15 -8.15 19.66 -8.28
C LEU A 15 -8.12 20.41 -6.93
N PRO A 16 -7.34 21.49 -6.79
CA PRO A 16 -7.30 22.32 -5.58
C PRO A 16 -8.62 23.05 -5.29
N SER A 17 -9.65 22.89 -6.12
CA SER A 17 -10.85 23.72 -6.11
C SER A 17 -11.79 23.48 -4.92
N THR A 18 -11.64 22.42 -4.14
CA THR A 18 -12.33 22.29 -2.84
C THR A 18 -11.65 23.11 -1.75
N ALA A 19 -10.33 23.35 -1.84
CA ALA A 19 -9.63 24.29 -0.97
C ALA A 19 -9.94 25.76 -1.34
N LEU A 20 -10.52 26.04 -2.51
CA LEU A 20 -10.98 27.38 -2.87
C LEU A 20 -12.30 27.77 -2.16
N ALA A 21 -13.05 26.80 -1.63
CA ALA A 21 -14.33 27.05 -0.95
C ALA A 21 -14.20 27.22 0.57
N LEU A 22 -13.07 26.79 1.15
CA LEU A 22 -12.70 27.02 2.54
C LEU A 22 -11.56 28.04 2.49
N ASN A 23 -11.71 29.24 3.05
CA ASN A 23 -10.63 30.24 3.17
C ASN A 23 -9.48 29.72 4.07
N LEU A 24 -8.77 28.68 3.64
CA LEU A 24 -7.67 28.06 4.36
C LEU A 24 -6.41 28.87 4.09
N THR A 25 -6.00 29.67 5.05
CA THR A 25 -4.72 30.35 5.04
C THR A 25 -3.66 29.40 5.59
N PHE A 26 -2.87 28.78 4.71
CA PHE A 26 -1.69 28.00 5.10
C PHE A 26 -0.46 28.90 5.18
N GLN A 27 0.19 28.94 6.33
CA GLN A 27 1.49 29.61 6.45
C GLN A 27 2.59 28.59 6.12
N VAL A 28 3.11 28.63 4.90
CA VAL A 28 4.22 27.78 4.49
C VAL A 28 5.54 28.45 4.86
N ILE A 29 6.31 27.80 5.73
CA ILE A 29 7.66 28.24 6.08
C ILE A 29 8.57 27.96 4.87
N PRO A 30 9.37 28.94 4.40
CA PRO A 30 10.28 28.73 3.28
C PRO A 30 11.34 27.69 3.62
N LEU A 31 11.86 27.02 2.59
CA LEU A 31 12.89 26.00 2.72
C LEU A 31 14.06 26.53 3.56
N SER A 32 14.35 25.86 4.66
CA SER A 32 15.51 26.19 5.49
C SER A 32 16.47 25.01 5.50
N THR A 33 17.71 25.24 5.09
CA THR A 33 18.75 24.22 5.17
C THR A 33 19.22 24.10 6.61
N GLN A 34 19.04 22.93 7.23
CA GLN A 34 19.38 22.74 8.64
C GLN A 34 20.51 21.72 8.78
N THR A 35 21.71 22.20 9.16
CA THR A 35 22.95 21.38 9.10
C THR A 35 23.34 20.74 10.44
N HIS A 36 22.39 20.51 11.36
CA HIS A 36 22.70 20.15 12.76
C HIS A 36 22.56 18.66 13.12
N ILE A 37 22.84 17.76 12.19
CA ILE A 37 22.94 16.32 12.52
C ILE A 37 24.42 16.00 12.78
N ALA A 38 24.75 15.76 14.06
CA ALA A 38 26.10 15.82 14.62
C ALA A 38 27.10 14.73 14.16
N GLY A 39 26.71 13.82 13.26
CA GLY A 39 27.63 12.83 12.70
C GLY A 39 27.00 11.84 11.73
N VAL A 40 27.86 11.11 11.00
CA VAL A 40 27.45 10.09 10.01
C VAL A 40 26.58 8.99 10.64
N GLY A 41 26.88 8.58 11.88
CA GLY A 41 26.08 7.57 12.58
C GLY A 41 24.63 8.00 12.83
N ALA A 42 24.42 9.27 13.21
CA ALA A 42 23.08 9.83 13.40
C ALA A 42 22.31 9.89 12.06
N TRP A 43 22.99 10.28 10.98
CA TRP A 43 22.44 10.23 9.63
C TRP A 43 22.03 8.82 9.20
N LEU A 44 22.89 7.82 9.41
CA LEU A 44 22.58 6.43 9.06
C LEU A 44 21.39 5.90 9.87
N ASN A 45 21.29 6.24 11.16
CA ASN A 45 20.15 5.88 11.99
C ASN A 45 18.86 6.52 11.46
N LEU A 46 18.89 7.82 11.14
CA LEU A 46 17.74 8.55 10.61
C LEU A 46 17.28 8.02 9.23
N LEU A 47 18.23 7.73 8.35
CA LEU A 47 17.97 7.08 7.05
C LEU A 47 17.38 5.68 7.24
N THR A 48 17.87 4.91 8.21
CA THR A 48 17.32 3.59 8.51
C THR A 48 15.90 3.67 9.04
N LEU A 49 15.63 4.56 10.00
CA LEU A 49 14.29 4.76 10.58
C LEU A 49 13.27 5.20 9.53
N SER A 50 13.66 6.13 8.65
CA SER A 50 12.80 6.62 7.58
C SER A 50 12.54 5.56 6.51
N ILE A 51 13.57 4.90 5.99
CA ILE A 51 13.44 3.93 4.90
C ILE A 51 12.81 2.62 5.37
N ALA A 52 12.95 2.24 6.64
CA ALA A 52 12.49 0.94 7.14
C ALA A 52 11.01 0.66 6.83
N PRO A 53 10.02 1.53 7.11
CA PRO A 53 8.63 1.31 6.72
C PRO A 53 8.42 1.13 5.21
N LEU A 54 9.11 1.91 4.38
CA LEU A 54 8.99 1.79 2.92
C LEU A 54 9.59 0.46 2.44
N ALA A 55 10.78 0.13 2.91
CA ALA A 55 11.49 -1.09 2.54
C ALA A 55 10.74 -2.34 3.00
N THR A 56 10.25 -2.39 4.24
CA THR A 56 9.46 -3.53 4.72
C THR A 56 8.16 -3.67 3.94
N HIS A 57 7.48 -2.56 3.63
CA HIS A 57 6.25 -2.58 2.84
C HIS A 57 6.49 -3.15 1.44
N ILE A 58 7.56 -2.74 0.76
CA ILE A 58 7.89 -3.22 -0.59
C ILE A 58 8.42 -4.66 -0.54
N VAL A 59 9.49 -4.92 0.21
CA VAL A 59 10.20 -6.21 0.22
C VAL A 59 9.28 -7.35 0.64
N PHE A 60 8.47 -7.13 1.67
CA PHE A 60 7.57 -8.17 2.17
C PHE A 60 6.20 -8.15 1.52
N GLY A 61 5.80 -7.03 0.91
CA GLY A 61 4.49 -6.85 0.31
C GLY A 61 4.40 -7.28 -1.15
N LEU A 62 5.50 -7.24 -1.90
CA LEU A 62 5.52 -7.65 -3.29
C LEU A 62 5.20 -9.14 -3.45
N ALA A 63 4.32 -9.45 -4.40
CA ALA A 63 4.04 -10.82 -4.80
C ALA A 63 5.10 -11.31 -5.76
N GLU A 64 5.39 -12.61 -5.71
CA GLU A 64 6.24 -13.23 -6.70
C GLU A 64 5.50 -13.28 -8.05
N PRO A 65 6.09 -12.72 -9.12
CA PRO A 65 5.47 -12.76 -10.44
C PRO A 65 5.66 -14.16 -11.06
N VAL A 66 4.56 -14.80 -11.43
CA VAL A 66 4.56 -16.09 -12.12
C VAL A 66 4.28 -15.86 -13.60
N VAL A 67 5.24 -16.19 -14.45
CA VAL A 67 5.12 -16.02 -15.90
C VAL A 67 4.52 -17.30 -16.51
N LEU A 68 3.28 -17.22 -16.98
CA LEU A 68 2.56 -18.36 -17.58
C LEU A 68 2.63 -18.35 -19.12
N ALA A 69 3.33 -17.40 -19.73
CA ALA A 69 3.42 -17.26 -21.18
C ALA A 69 4.88 -17.09 -21.62
N GLY A 70 5.17 -17.39 -22.89
CA GLY A 70 6.54 -17.27 -23.42
C GLY A 70 7.09 -15.85 -23.45
N ARG A 71 6.26 -14.82 -23.17
CA ARG A 71 6.67 -13.42 -23.14
C ARG A 71 6.72 -12.91 -21.71
N HIS A 72 7.90 -12.48 -21.26
CA HIS A 72 8.06 -11.82 -19.97
C HIS A 72 7.45 -10.41 -19.94
N PRO A 73 6.93 -9.97 -18.78
CA PRO A 73 6.43 -8.60 -18.60
C PRO A 73 7.57 -7.58 -18.76
N ARG A 74 7.29 -6.42 -19.35
CA ARG A 74 8.25 -5.31 -19.39
C ARG A 74 8.46 -4.78 -17.98
N TRP A 75 9.57 -4.08 -17.74
CA TRP A 75 9.84 -3.46 -16.44
C TRP A 75 8.72 -2.47 -16.04
N THR A 76 8.16 -1.72 -17.00
CA THR A 76 7.04 -0.81 -16.80
C THR A 76 5.76 -1.51 -16.37
N ASP A 77 5.59 -2.78 -16.73
CA ASP A 77 4.43 -3.57 -16.34
C ASP A 77 4.54 -4.04 -14.89
N ARG A 78 5.76 -4.11 -14.34
CA ARG A 78 6.00 -4.43 -12.93
C ARG A 78 5.79 -3.25 -12.00
N LEU A 79 5.97 -2.02 -12.50
CA LEU A 79 5.90 -0.79 -11.69
C LEU A 79 4.63 -0.69 -10.81
N PRO A 80 3.41 -0.98 -11.30
CA PRO A 80 2.20 -0.99 -10.48
C PRO A 80 2.22 -1.84 -9.21
N HIS A 81 3.02 -2.91 -9.18
CA HIS A 81 3.10 -3.79 -8.01
C HIS A 81 3.86 -3.14 -6.85
N PHE A 82 4.72 -2.16 -7.13
CA PHE A 82 5.41 -1.38 -6.12
C PHE A 82 4.53 -0.29 -5.49
N ASN A 83 3.32 -0.06 -6.02
CA ASN A 83 2.38 0.88 -5.45
C ASN A 83 1.91 0.37 -4.06
N PRO A 84 1.99 1.16 -2.98
CA PRO A 84 1.49 0.75 -1.67
C PRO A 84 0.01 0.33 -1.68
N ILE A 85 -0.80 0.93 -2.55
CA ILE A 85 -2.20 0.54 -2.73
C ILE A 85 -2.28 -0.90 -3.28
N SER A 86 -1.46 -1.28 -4.25
CA SER A 86 -1.43 -2.64 -4.80
C SER A 86 -1.00 -3.67 -3.77
N ILE A 87 -0.04 -3.31 -2.93
CA ILE A 87 0.45 -4.17 -1.87
C ILE A 87 -0.63 -4.39 -0.81
N ALA A 88 -1.25 -3.32 -0.31
CA ALA A 88 -2.38 -3.43 0.60
C ALA A 88 -3.54 -4.21 -0.02
N TRP A 89 -3.81 -3.99 -1.32
CA TRP A 89 -4.81 -4.72 -2.08
C TRP A 89 -4.60 -6.23 -2.05
N ARG A 90 -3.35 -6.67 -2.24
CA ARG A 90 -2.98 -8.09 -2.16
C ARG A 90 -3.39 -8.66 -0.80
N TYR A 91 -3.12 -7.94 0.28
CA TYR A 91 -3.45 -8.39 1.64
C TYR A 91 -4.97 -8.60 1.79
N PHE A 92 -5.75 -7.65 1.30
CA PHE A 92 -7.21 -7.76 1.33
C PHE A 92 -7.76 -8.86 0.43
N ALA A 93 -7.20 -9.03 -0.78
CA ALA A 93 -7.63 -10.06 -1.71
C ALA A 93 -7.39 -11.48 -1.16
N ILE A 94 -6.26 -11.71 -0.49
CA ILE A 94 -5.95 -13.00 0.17
C ILE A 94 -6.97 -13.30 1.27
N ALA A 95 -7.21 -12.34 2.17
CA ALA A 95 -8.15 -12.51 3.27
C ALA A 95 -9.61 -12.67 2.78
N ASP A 96 -10.06 -11.89 1.79
CA ASP A 96 -11.41 -12.01 1.21
C ASP A 96 -11.65 -13.41 0.62
N ARG A 97 -10.68 -13.93 -0.15
CA ARG A 97 -10.76 -15.28 -0.72
C ARG A 97 -10.77 -16.34 0.36
N ARG A 98 -9.96 -16.19 1.41
CA ARG A 98 -9.95 -17.13 2.52
C ARG A 98 -11.30 -17.19 3.22
N ILE A 99 -11.90 -16.03 3.53
CA ILE A 99 -13.20 -15.92 4.21
C ILE A 99 -14.31 -16.55 3.37
N ARG A 100 -14.21 -16.47 2.03
CA ARG A 100 -15.16 -17.08 1.10
C ARG A 100 -14.84 -18.53 0.74
N ALA A 101 -13.71 -19.09 1.15
CA ALA A 101 -13.35 -20.45 0.77
C ALA A 101 -14.22 -21.49 1.48
N LYS A 102 -14.87 -22.37 0.70
CA LYS A 102 -15.56 -23.58 1.17
C LYS A 102 -14.55 -24.68 1.50
N CYS A 103 -13.51 -24.77 0.67
CA CYS A 103 -12.34 -25.60 0.89
C CYS A 103 -11.08 -24.77 0.63
N TRP A 104 -10.12 -24.84 1.55
CA TRP A 104 -8.86 -24.11 1.45
C TRP A 104 -7.72 -25.09 1.59
N ASP A 105 -7.05 -25.36 0.47
CA ASP A 105 -5.89 -26.23 0.43
C ASP A 105 -4.59 -25.45 0.19
N ARG A 106 -3.48 -26.18 0.16
CA ARG A 106 -2.14 -25.62 -0.03
C ARG A 106 -1.98 -24.96 -1.40
N ALA A 107 -2.71 -25.43 -2.40
CA ALA A 107 -2.69 -24.86 -3.74
C ALA A 107 -3.51 -23.57 -3.83
N ASP A 108 -4.64 -23.46 -3.12
CA ASP A 108 -5.37 -22.19 -2.98
C ASP A 108 -4.51 -21.13 -2.31
N MET A 109 -3.79 -21.52 -1.25
CA MET A 109 -2.87 -20.64 -0.55
C MET A 109 -1.75 -20.15 -1.48
N ALA A 110 -1.06 -21.05 -2.20
CA ALA A 110 -0.03 -20.66 -3.17
C ALA A 110 -0.58 -19.72 -4.25
N ALA A 111 -1.71 -20.09 -4.86
CA ALA A 111 -2.29 -19.36 -5.97
C ALA A 111 -2.86 -17.99 -5.57
N CYS A 112 -3.35 -17.83 -4.34
CA CYS A 112 -3.78 -16.53 -3.83
C CYS A 112 -2.61 -15.57 -3.57
N ASN A 113 -1.42 -16.10 -3.28
CA ASN A 113 -0.25 -15.28 -2.99
C ASN A 113 0.54 -14.87 -4.24
N ALA A 114 0.35 -15.59 -5.34
CA ALA A 114 0.98 -15.35 -6.63
C ALA A 114 0.24 -14.30 -7.47
N VAL A 115 0.98 -13.67 -8.39
CA VAL A 115 0.38 -12.86 -9.46
C VAL A 115 0.82 -13.45 -10.79
N PHE A 116 -0.15 -13.79 -11.64
CA PHE A 116 0.14 -14.47 -12.91
C PHE A 116 0.25 -13.49 -14.05
N TRP A 117 1.27 -13.63 -14.89
CA TRP A 117 1.39 -12.93 -16.16
C TRP A 117 0.97 -13.86 -17.30
N ASP A 118 -0.07 -13.49 -18.05
CA ASP A 118 -0.59 -14.29 -19.16
C ASP A 118 0.09 -14.01 -20.51
N GLY A 119 1.11 -13.15 -20.53
CA GLY A 119 1.82 -12.72 -21.74
C GLY A 119 1.50 -11.27 -22.13
N GLU A 120 0.34 -10.77 -21.73
CA GLU A 120 -0.13 -9.42 -22.04
C GLU A 120 -0.55 -8.63 -20.80
N ARG A 121 -1.06 -9.31 -19.77
CA ARG A 121 -1.57 -8.72 -18.55
C ARG A 121 -1.31 -9.58 -17.31
N TRP A 122 -1.31 -8.90 -16.17
CA TRP A 122 -1.41 -9.49 -14.83
C TRP A 122 -2.84 -9.94 -14.61
N ASP A 123 -3.00 -11.23 -14.33
CA ASP A 123 -4.24 -11.86 -13.92
C ASP A 123 -4.09 -12.40 -12.50
N GLY A 124 -4.88 -11.84 -11.59
CA GLY A 124 -5.02 -12.31 -10.23
C GLY A 124 -6.39 -12.89 -9.97
N SER A 125 -7.19 -13.22 -10.99
CA SER A 125 -8.58 -13.64 -10.82
C SER A 125 -8.71 -14.99 -10.11
N GLU A 126 -9.91 -15.29 -9.61
CA GLU A 126 -10.22 -16.61 -9.05
C GLU A 126 -10.13 -17.71 -10.12
N ALA A 127 -10.40 -17.37 -11.37
CA ALA A 127 -10.21 -18.28 -12.50
C ALA A 127 -8.72 -18.61 -12.69
N ALA A 128 -7.85 -17.60 -12.67
CA ALA A 128 -6.40 -17.79 -12.70
C ALA A 128 -5.91 -18.63 -11.51
N MET A 129 -6.46 -18.41 -10.32
CA MET A 129 -6.16 -19.20 -9.13
C MET A 129 -6.38 -20.70 -9.38
N ILE A 130 -7.54 -21.09 -9.94
CA ILE A 130 -7.84 -22.49 -10.27
C ILE A 130 -6.98 -23.00 -11.43
N ALA A 131 -6.87 -22.23 -12.51
CA ALA A 131 -6.12 -22.62 -13.70
C ALA A 131 -4.61 -22.79 -13.44
N SER A 132 -4.06 -22.05 -12.47
CA SER A 132 -2.64 -22.09 -12.11
C SER A 132 -2.21 -23.40 -11.46
N ARG A 133 -3.15 -24.18 -10.89
CA ARG A 133 -2.86 -25.41 -10.14
C ARG A 133 -2.03 -26.43 -10.91
N ARG A 134 -2.18 -26.48 -12.24
CA ARG A 134 -1.43 -27.38 -13.12
C ARG A 134 0.06 -27.02 -13.29
N PHE A 135 0.46 -25.83 -12.87
CA PHE A 135 1.82 -25.31 -13.02
C PHE A 135 2.60 -25.22 -11.71
N VAL A 136 2.01 -25.67 -10.59
CA VAL A 136 2.66 -25.59 -9.28
C VAL A 136 3.85 -26.54 -9.23
N ALA A 137 5.04 -25.99 -8.96
CA ALA A 137 6.28 -26.75 -8.78
C ALA A 137 6.51 -27.09 -7.30
N LYS A 138 6.17 -26.16 -6.41
CA LYS A 138 6.37 -26.26 -4.97
C LYS A 138 5.12 -25.76 -4.25
N LEU A 139 4.51 -26.64 -3.47
CA LEU A 139 3.44 -26.28 -2.54
C LEU A 139 4.03 -25.83 -1.20
N PRO A 140 3.36 -24.90 -0.49
CA PRO A 140 3.71 -24.63 0.90
C PRO A 140 3.56 -25.90 1.72
N THR A 141 4.28 -25.99 2.84
CA THR A 141 4.18 -27.13 3.77
C THR A 141 2.78 -27.28 4.34
N ASN A 142 2.20 -26.17 4.80
CA ASN A 142 0.89 -26.10 5.45
C ASN A 142 -0.10 -25.24 4.65
N THR A 143 -1.38 -25.26 5.05
CA THR A 143 -2.43 -24.34 4.54
C THR A 143 -2.43 -22.98 5.23
N TYR A 144 -1.45 -22.78 6.13
CA TYR A 144 -1.21 -21.57 6.90
C TYR A 144 0.30 -21.33 7.01
N VAL A 145 0.68 -20.10 7.35
CA VAL A 145 2.07 -19.69 7.55
C VAL A 145 2.60 -20.24 8.87
N SER A 146 3.78 -20.87 8.86
CA SER A 146 4.45 -21.31 10.10
C SER A 146 4.83 -20.13 10.97
N ILE A 147 4.64 -20.24 12.29
CA ILE A 147 4.99 -19.19 13.27
C ILE A 147 6.47 -18.79 13.12
N VAL A 148 7.36 -19.77 12.92
CA VAL A 148 8.78 -19.54 12.67
C VAL A 148 9.02 -19.60 11.16
N SER A 149 8.71 -18.51 10.46
CA SER A 149 8.96 -18.34 9.03
C SER A 149 9.31 -16.90 8.69
N GLY A 150 9.95 -16.67 7.54
CA GLY A 150 10.24 -15.31 7.06
C GLY A 150 8.97 -14.45 6.92
N SER A 151 7.85 -15.04 6.51
CA SER A 151 6.56 -14.34 6.40
C SER A 151 6.00 -13.91 7.77
N SER A 152 6.20 -14.70 8.81
CA SER A 152 5.80 -14.34 10.19
C SER A 152 6.67 -13.24 10.76
N VAL A 153 7.99 -13.31 10.58
CA VAL A 153 8.93 -12.24 10.98
C VAL A 153 8.60 -10.93 10.26
N ALA A 154 8.36 -10.99 8.95
CA ALA A 154 7.93 -9.84 8.16
C ALA A 154 6.66 -9.20 8.70
N THR A 155 5.67 -10.03 9.05
CA THR A 155 4.39 -9.58 9.60
C THR A 155 4.57 -8.94 10.97
N LEU A 156 5.39 -9.54 11.84
CA LEU A 156 5.73 -8.96 13.15
C LEU A 156 6.44 -7.61 12.99
N ALA A 157 7.41 -7.50 12.09
CA ALA A 157 8.13 -6.25 11.85
C ALA A 157 7.20 -5.13 11.38
N MET A 158 6.33 -5.40 10.40
CA MET A 158 5.34 -4.42 9.93
C MET A 158 4.30 -4.07 11.01
N ALA A 159 3.92 -5.04 11.84
CA ALA A 159 2.99 -4.81 12.93
C ALA A 159 3.57 -3.86 13.99
N LEU A 160 4.81 -4.11 14.42
CA LEU A 160 5.50 -3.24 15.38
C LEU A 160 5.68 -1.82 14.84
N GLN A 161 6.11 -1.68 13.58
CA GLN A 161 6.25 -0.37 12.92
C GLN A 161 4.91 0.37 12.84
N GLY A 162 3.84 -0.33 12.48
CA GLY A 162 2.50 0.27 12.41
C GLY A 162 1.96 0.69 13.77
N VAL A 163 2.13 -0.14 14.81
CA VAL A 163 1.73 0.21 16.19
C VAL A 163 2.51 1.43 16.69
N GLN A 164 3.83 1.48 16.43
CA GLN A 164 4.65 2.63 16.78
C GLN A 164 4.15 3.90 16.07
N ALA A 165 3.81 3.82 14.79
CA ALA A 165 3.26 4.95 14.04
C ALA A 165 1.89 5.42 14.57
N ILE A 166 1.00 4.49 14.93
CA ILE A 166 -0.27 4.84 15.60
C ILE A 166 0.00 5.54 16.93
N ALA A 167 0.90 4.98 17.76
CA ALA A 167 1.24 5.58 19.05
C ALA A 167 1.75 7.01 18.89
N MET A 168 2.60 7.28 17.90
CA MET A 168 3.11 8.63 17.58
C MET A 168 2.00 9.59 17.14
N ILE A 169 1.06 9.15 16.31
CA ILE A 169 -0.07 9.98 15.88
C ILE A 169 -1.02 10.26 17.04
N VAL A 170 -1.35 9.25 17.84
CA VAL A 170 -2.24 9.40 19.00
C VAL A 170 -1.59 10.30 20.05
N SER A 171 -0.30 10.12 20.34
CA SER A 171 0.40 11.00 21.27
C SER A 171 0.46 12.43 20.76
N GLY A 172 0.67 12.65 19.45
CA GLY A 172 0.64 13.99 18.86
C GLY A 172 -0.77 14.61 18.77
N ALA A 173 -1.82 13.78 18.75
CA ALA A 173 -3.21 14.25 18.82
C ALA A 173 -3.65 14.58 20.25
N MET A 174 -3.07 13.92 21.26
CA MET A 174 -3.45 14.07 22.67
C MET A 174 -2.53 15.00 23.47
N ALA A 175 -1.30 15.25 23.01
CA ALA A 175 -0.41 16.19 23.66
C ALA A 175 -0.81 17.63 23.33
N ASP A 176 -0.82 18.49 24.36
CA ASP A 176 -0.99 19.96 24.25
C ASP A 176 0.08 20.65 23.40
N ARG A 177 1.08 19.92 22.91
CA ARG A 177 2.16 20.46 22.09
C ARG A 177 2.05 19.96 20.67
N SER A 178 2.25 20.90 19.74
CA SER A 178 2.28 20.67 18.30
C SER A 178 2.97 19.34 17.99
N PRO A 179 2.36 18.42 17.19
CA PRO A 179 2.91 17.11 16.93
C PRO A 179 4.29 17.34 16.37
N HIS A 180 5.30 17.00 17.15
CA HIS A 180 6.66 17.21 16.76
C HIS A 180 6.83 16.47 15.43
N ASP A 181 7.00 17.26 14.37
CA ASP A 181 7.32 16.75 13.06
C ASP A 181 8.54 15.85 13.28
N ASN A 182 8.38 14.53 13.17
CA ASN A 182 9.49 13.59 13.39
C ASN A 182 10.56 13.72 12.28
N GLY A 183 10.43 14.73 11.42
CA GLY A 183 11.25 15.04 10.28
C GLY A 183 11.33 13.84 9.36
N LEU A 184 12.53 13.58 8.89
CA LEU A 184 12.81 12.46 7.99
C LEU A 184 12.35 11.12 8.57
N ALA A 185 12.47 10.89 9.88
CA ALA A 185 12.06 9.63 10.51
C ALA A 185 10.54 9.38 10.40
N GLY A 186 9.73 10.45 10.40
CA GLY A 186 8.28 10.37 10.33
C GLY A 186 7.70 10.23 8.92
N LEU A 187 8.53 10.42 7.89
CA LEU A 187 8.07 10.59 6.52
C LEU A 187 7.17 9.44 6.02
N PHE A 188 7.56 8.19 6.30
CA PHE A 188 6.86 6.98 5.87
C PHE A 188 5.93 6.36 6.93
N SER A 189 5.55 7.12 7.96
CA SER A 189 4.70 6.65 9.07
C SER A 189 3.33 6.10 8.64
N TYR A 190 2.62 6.75 7.71
CA TYR A 190 1.35 6.21 7.22
C TYR A 190 1.53 4.93 6.40
N LEU A 191 2.68 4.72 5.74
CA LEU A 191 2.98 3.41 5.14
C LEU A 191 3.16 2.32 6.20
N ALA A 192 3.73 2.66 7.36
CA ALA A 192 3.81 1.74 8.50
C ALA A 192 2.39 1.37 8.99
N ILE A 193 1.49 2.34 9.12
CA ILE A 193 0.07 2.10 9.49
C ILE A 193 -0.61 1.24 8.43
N LEU A 194 -0.42 1.57 7.15
CA LEU A 194 -0.94 0.76 6.04
C LEU A 194 -0.38 -0.67 6.11
N GLY A 195 0.85 -0.85 6.57
CA GLY A 195 1.47 -2.15 6.84
C GLY A 195 0.69 -3.03 7.82
N LEU A 196 -0.09 -2.46 8.76
CA LEU A 196 -0.95 -3.21 9.67
C LEU A 196 -2.03 -4.00 8.95
N SER A 197 -2.44 -3.59 7.74
CA SER A 197 -3.38 -4.35 6.94
C SER A 197 -2.89 -5.77 6.60
N ARG A 198 -1.57 -6.02 6.70
CA ARG A 198 -0.97 -7.35 6.58
C ARG A 198 -1.35 -8.30 7.71
N LEU A 199 -1.69 -7.80 8.89
CA LEU A 199 -2.12 -8.64 10.02
C LEU A 199 -3.37 -9.44 9.68
N ILE A 200 -4.25 -8.88 8.84
CA ILE A 200 -5.51 -9.50 8.45
C ILE A 200 -5.28 -10.85 7.74
N PRO A 201 -4.45 -10.94 6.67
CA PRO A 201 -4.10 -12.21 6.05
C PRO A 201 -2.86 -12.88 6.66
N ALA A 202 -2.37 -12.50 7.85
CA ALA A 202 -1.08 -12.95 8.39
C ALA A 202 -0.88 -14.48 8.33
N LEU A 203 -1.94 -15.25 8.62
CA LEU A 203 -1.92 -16.71 8.60
C LEU A 203 -1.88 -17.31 7.20
N TRP A 204 -2.16 -16.54 6.15
CA TRP A 204 -2.29 -17.02 4.76
C TRP A 204 -1.36 -16.32 3.78
N ILE A 205 -0.68 -15.24 4.20
CA ILE A 205 0.27 -14.54 3.36
C ILE A 205 1.66 -15.20 3.42
N SER A 206 2.04 -15.87 2.34
CA SER A 206 3.31 -16.58 2.25
C SER A 206 3.99 -16.30 0.94
N ASN A 207 5.32 -16.37 0.96
CA ASN A 207 6.16 -16.44 -0.25
C ASN A 207 6.82 -17.83 -0.38
N ASP A 208 6.40 -18.83 0.40
CA ASP A 208 6.92 -20.20 0.35
C ASP A 208 6.11 -21.07 -0.61
N TYR A 209 6.16 -20.76 -1.90
CA TYR A 209 5.57 -21.55 -2.98
C TYR A 209 6.43 -21.40 -4.23
N GLY A 210 6.13 -22.17 -5.29
CA GLY A 210 6.85 -22.04 -6.55
C GLY A 210 6.04 -22.57 -7.71
N TYR A 211 6.18 -21.93 -8.87
CA TYR A 211 5.52 -22.29 -10.12
C TYR A 211 6.57 -22.59 -11.19
N THR A 212 6.29 -23.57 -12.04
CA THR A 212 7.09 -23.84 -13.23
C THR A 212 6.78 -22.80 -14.30
N ASP A 213 7.81 -22.27 -14.95
CA ASP A 213 7.63 -21.43 -16.13
C ASP A 213 7.08 -22.30 -17.27
N LYS A 214 6.01 -21.83 -17.93
CA LYS A 214 5.40 -22.56 -19.04
C LYS A 214 6.38 -22.73 -20.20
N GLY A 215 7.34 -21.82 -20.40
CA GLY A 215 8.39 -21.96 -21.41
C GLY A 215 9.28 -23.20 -21.21
N GLU A 216 9.56 -23.53 -19.94
CA GLU A 216 10.31 -24.73 -19.57
C GLU A 216 9.45 -26.00 -19.72
N TRP A 217 8.17 -25.92 -19.37
CA TRP A 217 7.21 -27.02 -19.56
C TRP A 217 7.05 -27.41 -21.03
N SER A 218 6.91 -26.42 -21.92
CA SER A 218 6.83 -26.67 -23.37
C SER A 218 8.14 -27.24 -23.93
N SER A 219 9.29 -26.83 -23.41
CA SER A 219 10.60 -27.33 -23.85
C SER A 219 10.83 -28.78 -23.40
N ARG A 220 10.42 -29.14 -22.18
CA ARG A 220 10.48 -30.54 -21.68
C ARG A 220 9.56 -31.50 -22.43
N ARG A 221 8.39 -31.05 -22.89
CA ARG A 221 7.48 -31.89 -23.69
C ARG A 221 7.79 -31.90 -25.19
N SER A 222 8.53 -30.93 -25.71
CA SER A 222 8.91 -30.90 -27.13
C SER A 222 9.93 -31.97 -27.53
N GLY A 223 10.48 -32.72 -26.57
CA GLY A 223 11.26 -33.94 -26.81
C GLY A 223 10.43 -35.18 -27.20
N GLY A 224 9.10 -35.14 -27.11
CA GLY A 224 8.25 -36.26 -27.51
C GLY A 224 6.76 -35.91 -27.55
N GLN A 225 6.16 -36.07 -28.73
CA GLN A 225 4.75 -35.81 -29.11
C GLN A 225 4.36 -34.38 -29.50
N ARG A 226 4.29 -34.21 -30.84
CA ARG A 226 3.48 -33.22 -31.56
C ARG A 226 2.02 -33.33 -31.13
N GLY A 227 1.43 -32.21 -30.72
CA GLY A 227 -0.01 -32.12 -30.47
C GLY A 227 -0.42 -30.87 -29.71
N TYR A 228 0.11 -29.69 -30.06
CA TYR A 228 -0.47 -28.45 -29.58
C TYR A 228 -1.75 -28.22 -30.39
N VAL A 229 -2.88 -28.73 -29.87
CA VAL A 229 -4.19 -28.42 -30.44
C VAL A 229 -4.43 -26.93 -30.19
N PRO A 230 -4.52 -26.09 -31.23
CA PRO A 230 -4.87 -24.69 -31.04
C PRO A 230 -6.21 -24.65 -30.31
N ILE A 231 -6.27 -23.93 -29.20
CA ILE A 231 -7.50 -23.72 -28.45
C ILE A 231 -8.44 -22.97 -29.41
N THR A 232 -9.41 -23.69 -29.97
CA THR A 232 -10.46 -23.07 -30.78
C THR A 232 -11.34 -22.21 -29.88
N HIS A 233 -11.96 -21.17 -30.45
CA HIS A 233 -12.80 -20.23 -29.70
C HIS A 233 -13.93 -20.93 -28.89
N ASP A 234 -14.40 -22.08 -29.38
CA ASP A 234 -15.39 -22.91 -28.70
C ASP A 234 -14.82 -23.60 -27.44
N ALA A 235 -13.55 -24.02 -27.50
CA ALA A 235 -12.84 -24.59 -26.35
C ALA A 235 -12.56 -23.54 -25.25
N GLU A 236 -12.43 -22.26 -25.60
CA GLU A 236 -12.32 -21.17 -24.61
C GLU A 236 -13.63 -20.98 -23.84
N GLY A 237 -14.77 -21.08 -24.52
CA GLY A 237 -16.10 -20.99 -23.90
C GLY A 237 -16.36 -22.12 -22.91
N GLU A 238 -16.05 -23.36 -23.31
CA GLU A 238 -16.12 -24.55 -22.46
C GLU A 238 -15.16 -24.44 -21.26
N LEU A 239 -13.90 -24.07 -21.49
CA LEU A 239 -12.89 -23.92 -20.43
C LEU A 239 -13.29 -22.82 -19.41
N SER A 240 -13.88 -21.72 -19.90
CA SER A 240 -14.39 -20.64 -19.05
C SER A 240 -15.55 -21.09 -18.16
N LYS A 241 -16.49 -21.88 -18.70
CA LYS A 241 -17.58 -22.47 -17.92
C LYS A 241 -17.06 -23.45 -16.87
N VAL A 242 -16.21 -24.40 -17.26
CA VAL A 242 -15.62 -25.38 -16.33
C VAL A 242 -14.82 -24.67 -15.22
N THR A 243 -14.07 -23.63 -15.57
CA THR A 243 -13.32 -22.84 -14.58
C THR A 243 -14.26 -22.10 -13.63
N ARG A 244 -15.33 -21.50 -14.14
CA ARG A 244 -16.36 -20.85 -13.31
C ARG A 244 -17.01 -21.84 -12.35
N ASP A 245 -17.38 -23.02 -12.82
CA ASP A 245 -17.99 -24.05 -11.99
C ASP A 245 -17.03 -24.55 -10.91
N MET A 246 -15.74 -24.71 -11.25
CA MET A 246 -14.70 -25.02 -10.26
C MET A 246 -14.53 -23.91 -9.23
N VAL A 247 -14.58 -22.64 -9.64
CA VAL A 247 -14.56 -21.50 -8.71
C VAL A 247 -15.76 -21.54 -7.77
N LEU A 248 -16.97 -21.73 -8.29
CA LEU A 248 -18.19 -21.80 -7.48
C LEU A 248 -18.23 -23.02 -6.55
N LYS A 249 -17.59 -24.12 -6.93
CA LYS A 249 -17.42 -25.30 -6.06
C LYS A 249 -16.49 -25.01 -4.88
N ARG A 250 -15.46 -24.18 -5.05
CA ARG A 250 -14.45 -23.90 -4.00
C ARG A 250 -14.72 -22.63 -3.20
N LEU A 251 -15.32 -21.62 -3.80
CA LEU A 251 -15.56 -20.32 -3.19
C LEU A 251 -17.06 -20.05 -3.10
N HIS A 252 -17.47 -19.43 -2.00
CA HIS A 252 -18.77 -18.76 -1.93
C HIS A 252 -18.81 -17.59 -2.91
N PRO A 253 -20.01 -17.30 -3.47
CA PRO A 253 -20.18 -16.17 -4.36
C PRO A 253 -19.75 -14.87 -3.66
N VAL A 254 -19.30 -13.93 -4.48
CA VAL A 254 -18.83 -12.60 -4.07
C VAL A 254 -19.89 -11.80 -3.29
N SER A 255 -21.17 -12.11 -3.48
CA SER A 255 -22.32 -11.52 -2.78
C SER A 255 -22.61 -12.14 -1.41
N ASN A 256 -21.83 -13.13 -0.96
CA ASN A 256 -22.01 -13.75 0.34
C ASN A 256 -21.81 -12.73 1.48
N TRP A 257 -22.67 -12.79 2.50
CA TRP A 257 -22.67 -11.85 3.64
C TRP A 257 -21.32 -11.79 4.36
N ARG A 258 -20.60 -12.91 4.46
CA ARG A 258 -19.26 -12.97 5.07
C ARG A 258 -18.26 -12.09 4.34
N GLY A 259 -18.27 -12.13 3.02
CA GLY A 259 -17.43 -11.27 2.19
C GLY A 259 -17.87 -9.81 2.29
N PHE A 260 -19.18 -9.56 2.34
CA PHE A 260 -19.72 -8.21 2.50
C PHE A 260 -19.29 -7.56 3.83
N ILE A 261 -19.41 -8.25 4.97
CA ILE A 261 -18.96 -7.74 6.28
C ILE A 261 -17.47 -7.45 6.25
N TYR A 262 -16.66 -8.37 5.72
CA TYR A 262 -15.22 -8.18 5.62
C TYR A 262 -14.84 -6.94 4.78
N ARG A 263 -15.48 -6.77 3.63
CA ARG A 263 -15.25 -5.60 2.76
C ARG A 263 -15.72 -4.31 3.41
N GLY A 264 -16.84 -4.34 4.13
CA GLY A 264 -17.32 -3.21 4.94
C GLY A 264 -16.32 -2.82 6.02
N PHE A 265 -15.73 -3.80 6.71
CA PHE A 265 -14.67 -3.56 7.70
C PHE A 265 -13.42 -2.91 7.07
N VAL A 266 -12.91 -3.44 5.95
CA VAL A 266 -11.75 -2.86 5.24
C VAL A 266 -12.07 -1.44 4.72
N PHE A 267 -13.28 -1.24 4.19
CA PHE A 267 -13.75 0.08 3.76
C PHE A 267 -13.77 1.07 4.92
N TRP A 268 -14.23 0.64 6.10
CA TRP A 268 -14.24 1.47 7.30
C TRP A 268 -12.83 1.84 7.78
N ILE A 269 -11.87 0.90 7.73
CA ILE A 269 -10.45 1.21 7.99
C ILE A 269 -9.96 2.29 7.00
N GLY A 270 -10.25 2.13 5.71
CA GLY A 270 -9.88 3.12 4.69
C GLY A 270 -10.52 4.49 4.96
N ALA A 271 -11.80 4.53 5.33
CA ALA A 271 -12.51 5.75 5.70
C ALA A 271 -11.90 6.41 6.94
N ALA A 272 -11.54 5.64 7.97
CA ALA A 272 -10.87 6.14 9.16
C ALA A 272 -9.49 6.73 8.82
N MET A 273 -8.72 6.09 7.94
CA MET A 273 -7.44 6.63 7.46
C MET A 273 -7.62 7.94 6.68
N VAL A 274 -8.64 8.05 5.82
CA VAL A 274 -8.99 9.30 5.13
C VAL A 274 -9.34 10.37 6.14
N ALA A 275 -10.20 10.06 7.12
CA ALA A 275 -10.61 11.01 8.15
C ALA A 275 -9.41 11.51 8.97
N VAL A 276 -8.52 10.63 9.42
CA VAL A 276 -7.29 11.00 10.13
C VAL A 276 -6.39 11.86 9.25
N SER A 277 -6.18 11.49 7.99
CA SER A 277 -5.34 12.28 7.07
C SER A 277 -5.94 13.66 6.80
N LEU A 278 -7.26 13.74 6.64
CA LEU A 278 -7.97 15.01 6.46
C LEU A 278 -7.89 15.86 7.74
N MET A 279 -8.06 15.27 8.92
CA MET A 279 -7.85 15.97 10.19
C MET A 279 -6.42 16.50 10.31
N SER A 280 -5.41 15.75 9.87
CA SER A 280 -4.02 16.22 9.85
C SER A 280 -3.81 17.39 8.88
N ILE A 281 -4.47 17.41 7.72
CA ILE A 281 -4.43 18.53 6.76
C ILE A 281 -5.17 19.76 7.30
N LEU A 282 -6.31 19.55 7.97
CA LEU A 282 -7.16 20.60 8.49
C LEU A 282 -6.71 21.12 9.86
N ARG A 283 -5.73 20.47 10.49
CA ARG A 283 -5.17 20.90 11.77
C ARG A 283 -4.58 22.31 11.63
N GLY A 284 -4.79 23.16 12.63
CA GLY A 284 -4.30 24.53 12.66
C GLY A 284 -5.12 25.52 11.82
N THR A 285 -5.94 25.03 10.87
CA THR A 285 -6.79 25.88 10.02
C THR A 285 -8.28 25.73 10.38
N ALA A 286 -8.88 24.58 10.10
CA ALA A 286 -10.29 24.31 10.36
C ALA A 286 -10.55 23.45 11.61
N TRP A 287 -9.53 22.72 12.06
CA TRP A 287 -9.58 21.89 13.26
C TRP A 287 -8.58 22.38 14.30
N GLN A 288 -9.10 22.75 15.48
CA GLN A 288 -8.32 23.19 16.63
C GLN A 288 -8.67 22.30 17.82
N TYR A 289 -7.67 21.92 18.63
CA TYR A 289 -7.95 21.16 19.85
C TYR A 289 -8.67 22.05 20.87
N PRO A 290 -9.69 21.54 21.60
CA PRO A 290 -10.38 22.31 22.62
C PRO A 290 -9.40 22.79 23.71
N GLY A 291 -9.24 24.10 23.87
CA GLY A 291 -8.37 24.69 24.90
C GLY A 291 -6.99 25.14 24.42
N ALA A 292 -6.66 24.99 23.13
CA ALA A 292 -5.42 25.54 22.58
C ALA A 292 -5.36 27.08 22.74
N SER A 293 -4.22 27.58 23.21
CA SER A 293 -3.90 29.01 23.25
C SER A 293 -3.76 29.59 21.83
N ASP A 294 -3.88 30.91 21.68
CA ASP A 294 -3.76 31.53 20.36
C ASP A 294 -2.36 31.37 19.74
N GLU A 295 -1.31 31.31 20.57
CA GLU A 295 0.06 31.02 20.14
C GLU A 295 0.21 29.59 19.63
N GLU A 296 -0.41 28.60 20.30
CA GLU A 296 -0.43 27.21 19.84
C GLU A 296 -1.21 27.06 18.53
N LYS A 297 -2.31 27.79 18.36
CA LYS A 297 -3.05 27.80 17.09
C LYS A 297 -2.20 28.35 15.95
N GLU A 298 -1.50 29.46 16.18
CA GLU A 298 -0.60 30.04 15.19
C GLU A 298 0.53 29.07 14.85
N ALA A 299 1.15 28.44 15.85
CA ALA A 299 2.19 27.44 15.66
C ALA A 299 1.70 26.22 14.86
N ASP A 300 0.51 25.69 15.16
CA ASP A 300 -0.09 24.55 14.45
C ASP A 300 -0.51 24.88 13.01
N SER A 301 -0.70 26.16 12.67
CA SER A 301 -1.04 26.60 11.29
C SER A 301 0.17 26.66 10.35
N ARG A 302 1.38 26.53 10.90
CA ARG A 302 2.64 26.62 10.15
C ARG A 302 3.05 25.25 9.63
N HIS A 303 3.36 25.19 8.34
CA HIS A 303 3.86 23.97 7.69
C HIS A 303 5.20 24.21 7.01
N THR A 304 6.15 23.31 7.24
CA THR A 304 7.40 23.24 6.47
C THR A 304 7.14 22.65 5.08
N ILE A 305 8.08 22.82 4.16
CA ILE A 305 7.92 22.27 2.80
C ILE A 305 7.88 20.75 2.84
N SER A 306 8.68 20.10 3.70
CA SER A 306 8.61 18.67 3.95
C SER A 306 7.22 18.25 4.43
N GLY A 307 6.63 19.00 5.36
CA GLY A 307 5.28 18.77 5.86
C GLY A 307 4.25 18.85 4.73
N VAL A 308 4.31 19.89 3.89
CA VAL A 308 3.41 20.04 2.74
C VAL A 308 3.57 18.90 1.73
N LEU A 309 4.80 18.48 1.42
CA LEU A 309 5.06 17.36 0.50
C LEU A 309 4.56 16.03 1.07
N GLN A 310 4.75 15.79 2.36
CA GLN A 310 4.24 14.62 3.06
C GLN A 310 2.70 14.60 3.06
N LEU A 311 2.06 15.72 3.41
CA LEU A 311 0.61 15.88 3.37
C LEU A 311 0.07 15.68 1.95
N SER A 312 0.76 16.21 0.93
CA SER A 312 0.39 16.02 -0.47
C SER A 312 0.48 14.54 -0.88
N MET A 313 1.56 13.86 -0.49
CA MET A 313 1.74 12.43 -0.77
C MET A 313 0.61 11.59 -0.19
N TYR A 314 0.26 11.80 1.08
CA TYR A 314 -0.80 11.04 1.74
C TYR A 314 -2.20 11.50 1.35
N GLY A 315 -2.38 12.78 1.08
CA GLY A 315 -3.60 13.37 0.53
C GLY A 315 -3.95 12.83 -0.85
N VAL A 316 -2.97 12.36 -1.63
CA VAL A 316 -3.22 11.63 -2.88
C VAL A 316 -3.38 10.13 -2.62
N LEU A 317 -2.49 9.53 -1.82
CA LEU A 317 -2.46 8.08 -1.59
C LEU A 317 -3.74 7.55 -0.93
N VAL A 318 -4.16 8.16 0.18
CA VAL A 318 -5.22 7.64 1.04
C VAL A 318 -6.61 7.76 0.38
N PRO A 319 -7.00 8.89 -0.22
CA PRO A 319 -8.24 8.97 -0.99
C PRO A 319 -8.24 8.05 -2.21
N SER A 320 -7.12 7.94 -2.92
CA SER A 320 -7.00 7.01 -4.06
C SER A 320 -7.23 5.56 -3.62
N MET A 321 -6.65 5.17 -2.48
CA MET A 321 -6.87 3.85 -1.88
C MET A 321 -8.36 3.66 -1.56
N PHE A 322 -8.99 4.63 -0.91
CA PHE A 322 -10.40 4.57 -0.56
C PHE A 322 -11.31 4.45 -1.80
N LEU A 323 -11.05 5.22 -2.86
CA LEU A 323 -11.81 5.15 -4.11
C LEU A 323 -11.69 3.79 -4.81
N ILE A 324 -10.47 3.22 -4.83
CA ILE A 324 -10.24 1.88 -5.39
C ILE A 324 -11.03 0.82 -4.58
N HIS A 325 -11.04 0.94 -3.24
CA HIS A 325 -11.82 0.05 -2.38
C HIS A 325 -13.33 0.22 -2.54
N ALA A 326 -13.83 1.46 -2.66
CA ALA A 326 -15.24 1.74 -2.90
C ALA A 326 -15.71 1.06 -4.21
N ARG A 327 -14.90 1.15 -5.28
CA ARG A 327 -15.20 0.47 -6.54
C ARG A 327 -15.16 -1.05 -6.42
N TYR A 328 -14.31 -1.59 -5.56
CA TYR A 328 -14.32 -3.02 -5.28
C TYR A 328 -15.54 -3.47 -4.51
N LEU A 329 -16.02 -2.69 -3.53
CA LEU A 329 -17.26 -3.01 -2.83
C LEU A 329 -18.41 -3.18 -3.83
N ALA A 330 -18.42 -2.35 -4.89
CA ALA A 330 -19.41 -2.42 -5.97
C ALA A 330 -19.20 -3.57 -6.96
N SER A 331 -17.95 -3.85 -7.38
CA SER A 331 -17.66 -4.85 -8.43
C SER A 331 -17.39 -6.26 -7.91
N GLY A 332 -16.88 -6.36 -6.68
CA GLY A 332 -16.47 -7.59 -6.04
C GLY A 332 -15.29 -8.32 -6.70
N SER A 333 -14.61 -7.69 -7.65
CA SER A 333 -13.42 -8.22 -8.31
C SER A 333 -12.19 -8.12 -7.41
N THR A 334 -11.60 -9.26 -7.06
CA THR A 334 -10.35 -9.30 -6.27
C THR A 334 -9.11 -8.85 -7.06
N VAL A 335 -9.24 -8.61 -8.37
CA VAL A 335 -8.20 -8.00 -9.21
C VAL A 335 -8.37 -6.48 -9.19
N ILE A 336 -7.28 -5.76 -8.93
CA ILE A 336 -7.26 -4.28 -9.07
C ILE A 336 -7.63 -3.94 -10.52
N PRO A 337 -8.78 -3.30 -10.76
CA PRO A 337 -9.32 -3.14 -12.10
C PRO A 337 -8.43 -2.29 -13.03
N CYS A 338 -7.54 -1.48 -12.45
CA CYS A 338 -6.68 -0.55 -13.18
C CYS A 338 -5.20 -0.94 -13.21
N ILE A 339 -4.79 -2.10 -12.68
CA ILE A 339 -3.35 -2.42 -12.54
C ILE A 339 -2.57 -2.40 -13.86
N GLN A 340 -3.24 -2.72 -14.97
CA GLN A 340 -2.65 -2.67 -16.31
C GLN A 340 -2.73 -1.30 -16.99
N SER A 341 -3.58 -0.42 -16.50
CA SER A 341 -3.87 0.84 -17.17
C SER A 341 -2.63 1.73 -17.20
N ARG A 342 -2.42 2.43 -18.31
CA ARG A 342 -1.35 3.43 -18.44
C ARG A 342 -1.44 4.49 -17.33
N TRP A 343 -2.66 4.86 -16.96
CA TRP A 343 -2.94 5.80 -15.88
C TRP A 343 -2.43 5.32 -14.53
N TYR A 344 -2.68 4.06 -14.16
CA TYR A 344 -2.19 3.54 -12.89
C TYR A 344 -0.65 3.46 -12.86
N LYS A 345 -0.02 3.18 -14.00
CA LYS A 345 1.46 3.24 -14.15
C LYS A 345 1.98 4.66 -13.94
N LEU A 346 1.36 5.66 -14.58
CA LEU A 346 1.71 7.08 -14.42
C LEU A 346 1.48 7.55 -12.98
N PHE A 347 0.36 7.17 -12.37
CA PHE A 347 0.03 7.44 -10.98
C PHE A 347 1.08 6.86 -10.02
N THR A 348 1.51 5.62 -10.22
CA THR A 348 2.58 5.02 -9.42
C THR A 348 3.90 5.77 -9.62
N GLY A 349 4.27 6.11 -10.85
CA GLY A 349 5.46 6.92 -11.12
C GLY A 349 5.41 8.28 -10.42
N PHE A 350 4.27 8.96 -10.47
CA PHE A 350 4.03 10.22 -9.77
C PHE A 350 4.20 10.08 -8.25
N LEU A 351 3.59 9.06 -7.63
CA LEU A 351 3.75 8.81 -6.19
C LEU A 351 5.21 8.53 -5.80
N ILE A 352 5.97 7.80 -6.63
CA ILE A 352 7.39 7.55 -6.39
C ILE A 352 8.19 8.84 -6.45
N LEU A 353 7.94 9.69 -7.46
CA LEU A 353 8.61 10.99 -7.58
C LEU A 353 8.27 11.92 -6.42
N LEU A 354 7.00 11.94 -6.00
CA LEU A 354 6.55 12.74 -4.86
C LEU A 354 7.18 12.26 -3.54
N ALA A 355 7.26 10.93 -3.33
CA ALA A 355 7.94 10.34 -2.18
C ALA A 355 9.44 10.66 -2.18
N LEU A 356 10.10 10.63 -3.34
CA LEU A 356 11.51 10.99 -3.47
C LEU A 356 11.74 12.48 -3.18
N ALA A 357 10.88 13.37 -3.70
CA ALA A 357 10.95 14.80 -3.43
C ALA A 357 10.76 15.09 -1.93
N ALA A 358 9.74 14.49 -1.32
CA ALA A 358 9.49 14.59 0.11
C ALA A 358 10.69 14.09 0.93
N PHE A 359 11.29 12.96 0.54
CA PHE A 359 12.47 12.41 1.19
C PHE A 359 13.68 13.36 1.14
N VAL A 360 13.99 13.92 -0.03
CA VAL A 360 15.12 14.85 -0.20
C VAL A 360 14.89 16.12 0.60
N VAL A 361 13.70 16.71 0.53
CA VAL A 361 13.38 17.94 1.25
C VAL A 361 13.36 17.70 2.76
N SER A 362 12.72 16.63 3.23
CA SER A 362 12.77 16.22 4.64
C SER A 362 14.19 16.03 5.13
N ALA A 363 15.09 15.44 4.33
CA ALA A 363 16.49 15.30 4.70
C ALA A 363 17.18 16.66 4.86
N ILE A 364 16.90 17.62 3.99
CA ILE A 364 17.48 18.98 4.06
C ILE A 364 16.97 19.77 5.27
N GLU A 365 15.69 19.64 5.60
CA GLU A 365 15.05 20.40 6.68
C GLU A 365 15.21 19.74 8.07
N THR A 366 15.47 18.44 8.14
CA THR A 366 15.55 17.72 9.43
C THR A 366 16.78 18.13 10.23
N ARG A 367 16.56 18.51 11.49
CA ARG A 367 17.58 18.72 12.50
C ARG A 367 17.24 18.02 13.81
N VAL A 368 18.21 18.03 14.73
CA VAL A 368 18.01 17.67 16.13
C VAL A 368 17.68 18.91 16.95
N ILE A 369 16.71 18.80 17.86
CA ILE A 369 16.38 19.85 18.82
C ILE A 369 17.50 19.93 19.88
N PRO A 370 18.17 21.09 20.06
CA PRO A 370 19.37 21.19 20.88
C PRO A 370 19.12 21.28 22.39
N CYS A 371 17.90 21.61 22.83
CA CYS A 371 17.59 21.93 24.22
C CYS A 371 16.09 21.82 24.52
N GLY A 372 15.73 21.97 25.79
CA GLY A 372 14.34 21.91 26.26
C GLY A 372 13.81 20.48 26.45
N PRO A 373 12.49 20.33 26.71
CA PRO A 373 11.87 19.04 27.02
C PRO A 373 11.96 18.01 25.88
N SER A 374 12.13 18.49 24.64
CA SER A 374 12.21 17.66 23.43
C SER A 374 13.65 17.56 22.90
N CYS A 375 14.65 17.88 23.74
CA CYS A 375 16.07 17.78 23.39
C CYS A 375 16.41 16.38 22.84
N GLY A 376 17.16 16.33 21.74
CA GLY A 376 17.57 15.10 21.08
C GLY A 376 16.53 14.51 20.11
N GLN A 377 15.31 15.06 20.04
CA GLN A 377 14.32 14.65 19.05
C GLN A 377 14.57 15.33 17.70
N TYR A 378 14.00 14.76 16.64
CA TYR A 378 14.11 15.30 15.28
C TYR A 378 12.95 16.24 14.98
N THR A 379 13.22 17.31 14.23
CA THR A 379 12.21 18.25 13.71
C THR A 379 12.62 18.84 12.38
N THR A 380 11.65 19.29 11.57
CA THR A 380 11.91 20.12 10.39
C THR A 380 11.71 21.61 10.66
N LEU A 381 11.16 21.98 11.83
CA LEU A 381 10.95 23.38 12.18
C LEU A 381 12.29 24.11 12.31
N PRO A 382 12.41 25.35 11.80
CA PRO A 382 13.60 26.18 12.03
C PRO A 382 13.89 26.42 13.51
N LYS A 383 15.14 26.81 13.82
CA LYS A 383 15.59 27.03 15.20
C LYS A 383 14.87 28.17 15.92
N GLU A 384 14.36 29.15 15.18
CA GLU A 384 13.61 30.27 15.75
C GLU A 384 12.30 29.85 16.44
N PHE A 385 11.85 28.61 16.20
CA PHE A 385 10.70 27.99 16.86
C PHE A 385 11.11 27.09 18.04
N ASP A 386 12.40 26.98 18.35
CA ASP A 386 12.81 26.34 19.59
C ASP A 386 12.42 27.25 20.76
N GLY A 387 11.63 26.74 21.70
CA GLY A 387 11.33 27.43 22.97
C GLY A 387 12.53 27.53 23.92
N CYS A 388 13.74 27.64 23.36
CA CYS A 388 14.99 27.79 24.09
C CYS A 388 15.47 29.24 24.01
N PRO A 389 15.97 29.79 25.14
CA PRO A 389 16.54 31.14 25.17
C PRO A 389 17.85 31.27 24.37
#